data_AF-A0A0G0K3F4-F1
#
_entry.id   AF-A0A0G0K3F4-F1
#
_cell.length_a   1.000
_cell.length_b   1.000
_cell.length_c   1.000
_cell.angle_alpha   90.00
_cell.angle_beta   90.00
_cell.angle_gamma   90.00
#
_symmetry.space_group_name_H-M   'P 1'
#
loop_
_entity.id
_entity.type
_entity.pdbx_description
1 polymer ?
#
loop_
_entity_poly.entity_id
_entity_poly.type
_entity_poly.pdbx_seq_one_letter_code
_entity_poly.pdbx_strand_id
1 'polypeptide(L)'
;MGENTARDYKEADILVELDDKKAELADAQDTIEWLNNKHEELIDEFKKMLIESTTGLKRREMLYKDMEEKISNLFGIENINDVSDEEVIALVKSKNPIDFKNEPLYVMLGDMSYLSLANEGGHSQGDELLGETGKAIKNEFTDASRHGGDEFTTLILLQKKVAEEKVAKLEEDIQKMKNISELGRFGLKPNMDIGIAHFSESLKAFQEIILIMEKTDAGKEKLAKLDALKEMQNIWLEIADKRSTLKKAMTRIPLLLGKKEKNPEEYKELYKFLNKGAYGIEAEDLEEIGTKIKNGANPEEVIFEYIKKMELLNLKKKSGYEKAKEEVIIRTADDRIL
;
A
#
# COMPACT_ATOMS: atom_id res chain seq x y z
N MET A 1 -64.29 -32.92 53.66
CA MET A 1 -63.83 -31.51 53.63
C MET A 1 -62.30 -31.36 53.56
N GLY A 2 -61.48 -32.42 53.65
CA GLY A 2 -60.00 -32.30 53.61
C GLY A 2 -59.33 -32.49 52.23
N GLU A 3 -60.06 -32.94 51.19
CA GLU A 3 -59.48 -33.15 49.85
C GLU A 3 -59.35 -31.84 49.04
N ASN A 4 -60.20 -30.84 49.28
CA ASN A 4 -60.09 -29.53 48.61
C ASN A 4 -58.84 -28.77 49.08
N THR A 5 -58.54 -28.78 50.38
CA THR A 5 -57.38 -28.08 50.94
C THR A 5 -56.05 -28.59 50.40
N ALA A 6 -55.88 -29.91 50.21
CA ALA A 6 -54.63 -30.47 49.68
C ALA A 6 -54.42 -30.14 48.19
N ARG A 7 -55.51 -29.99 47.42
CA ARG A 7 -55.47 -29.52 46.03
C ARG A 7 -55.09 -28.05 45.94
N ASP A 8 -55.64 -27.22 46.83
CA ASP A 8 -55.34 -25.79 46.90
C ASP A 8 -53.85 -25.53 47.21
N TYR A 9 -53.23 -26.33 48.10
CA TYR A 9 -51.78 -26.23 48.37
C TYR A 9 -50.92 -26.60 47.17
N LYS A 10 -51.28 -27.64 46.42
CA LYS A 10 -50.51 -28.06 45.23
C LYS A 10 -50.62 -27.05 44.09
N GLU A 11 -51.80 -26.44 43.91
CA GLU A 11 -51.99 -25.37 42.93
C GLU A 11 -51.19 -24.11 43.31
N ALA A 12 -51.09 -23.78 44.61
CA ALA A 12 -50.26 -22.68 45.09
C ALA A 12 -48.75 -22.92 44.86
N ASP A 13 -48.24 -24.11 45.14
CA ASP A 13 -46.82 -24.46 44.92
C ASP A 13 -46.43 -24.36 43.43
N ILE A 14 -47.31 -24.83 42.53
CA ILE A 14 -47.10 -24.74 41.07
C ILE A 14 -47.05 -23.27 40.60
N LEU A 15 -47.90 -22.40 41.17
CA LEU A 15 -47.90 -20.98 40.81
C LEU A 15 -46.61 -20.28 41.25
N VAL A 16 -46.10 -20.62 42.44
CA VAL A 16 -44.81 -20.09 42.92
C VAL A 16 -43.67 -20.55 42.01
N GLU A 17 -43.60 -21.84 41.68
CA GLU A 17 -42.58 -22.38 40.77
C GLU A 17 -42.66 -21.73 39.36
N LEU A 18 -43.87 -21.49 38.86
CA LEU A 18 -44.08 -20.81 37.58
C LEU A 18 -43.58 -19.37 37.60
N ASP A 19 -43.83 -18.64 38.69
CA ASP A 19 -43.39 -17.24 38.82
C ASP A 19 -41.87 -17.15 39.00
N ASP A 20 -41.25 -18.09 39.74
CA ASP A 20 -39.79 -18.22 39.80
C ASP A 20 -39.21 -18.50 38.41
N LYS A 21 -39.81 -19.41 37.64
CA LYS A 21 -39.37 -19.70 36.26
C LYS A 21 -39.55 -18.52 35.32
N LYS A 22 -40.59 -17.70 35.50
CA LYS A 22 -40.75 -16.45 34.72
C LYS A 22 -39.69 -15.42 35.09
N ALA A 23 -39.33 -15.30 36.37
CA ALA A 23 -38.27 -14.42 36.81
C ALA A 23 -36.91 -14.87 36.26
N GLU A 24 -36.60 -16.17 36.33
CA GLU A 24 -35.41 -16.76 35.69
C GLU A 24 -35.40 -16.52 34.17
N LEU A 25 -36.55 -16.66 33.50
CA LEU A 25 -36.66 -16.41 32.06
C LEU A 25 -36.44 -14.93 31.71
N ALA A 26 -36.97 -14.01 32.51
CA ALA A 26 -36.77 -12.57 32.32
C ALA A 26 -35.29 -12.19 32.50
N ASP A 27 -34.63 -12.69 33.56
CA ASP A 27 -33.20 -12.47 33.80
C ASP A 27 -32.32 -13.05 32.67
N ALA A 28 -32.69 -14.22 32.15
CA ALA A 28 -32.02 -14.81 30.99
C ALA A 28 -32.22 -13.98 29.72
N GLN A 29 -33.42 -13.42 29.50
CA GLN A 29 -33.71 -12.54 28.36
C GLN A 29 -32.90 -11.24 28.46
N ASP A 30 -32.86 -10.60 29.63
CA ASP A 30 -32.06 -9.40 29.88
C ASP A 30 -30.56 -9.68 29.67
N THR A 31 -30.07 -10.84 30.11
CA THR A 31 -28.68 -11.26 29.89
C THR A 31 -28.36 -11.46 28.41
N ILE A 32 -29.26 -12.08 27.64
CA ILE A 32 -29.08 -12.26 26.19
C ILE A 32 -29.08 -10.90 25.47
N GLU A 33 -29.98 -10.00 25.84
CA GLU A 33 -30.02 -8.64 25.27
C GLU A 33 -28.72 -7.88 25.57
N TRP A 34 -28.23 -7.92 26.81
CA TRP A 34 -26.96 -7.32 27.18
C TRP A 34 -25.78 -7.91 26.40
N LEU A 35 -25.72 -9.24 26.25
CA LEU A 35 -24.66 -9.90 25.47
C LEU A 35 -24.70 -9.51 23.99
N ASN A 36 -25.89 -9.37 23.40
CA ASN A 36 -26.04 -8.91 22.02
C ASN A 36 -25.54 -7.47 21.87
N ASN A 37 -25.94 -6.57 22.77
CA ASN A 37 -25.45 -5.18 22.77
C ASN A 37 -23.93 -5.11 22.92
N LYS A 38 -23.35 -5.91 23.81
CA LYS A 38 -21.88 -6.01 23.96
C LYS A 38 -21.19 -6.59 22.73
N HIS A 39 -21.81 -7.55 22.06
CA HIS A 39 -21.26 -8.09 20.82
C HIS A 39 -21.25 -7.04 19.70
N GLU A 40 -22.32 -6.24 19.57
CA GLU A 40 -22.39 -5.14 18.60
C GLU A 40 -21.35 -4.05 18.90
N GLU A 41 -21.19 -3.64 20.15
CA GLU A 41 -20.13 -2.69 20.58
C GLU A 41 -18.74 -3.19 20.16
N LEU A 42 -18.42 -4.47 20.44
CA LEU A 42 -17.14 -5.06 20.09
C LEU A 42 -16.93 -5.17 18.58
N ILE A 43 -17.97 -5.49 17.81
CA ILE A 43 -17.91 -5.48 16.35
C ILE A 43 -17.59 -4.07 15.83
N ASP A 44 -18.20 -3.03 16.40
CA ASP A 44 -17.97 -1.66 15.99
C ASP A 44 -16.58 -1.14 16.38
N GLU A 45 -16.09 -1.48 17.57
CA GLU A 45 -14.71 -1.23 17.97
C GLU A 45 -13.73 -1.94 17.03
N PHE A 46 -13.98 -3.20 16.72
CA PHE A 46 -13.15 -3.97 15.79
C PHE A 46 -13.16 -3.34 14.39
N LYS A 47 -14.31 -2.94 13.84
CA LYS A 47 -14.40 -2.23 12.56
C LYS A 47 -13.61 -0.92 12.57
N LYS A 48 -13.68 -0.15 13.66
CA LYS A 48 -12.88 1.08 13.83
C LYS A 48 -11.39 0.78 13.88
N MET A 49 -10.97 -0.37 14.41
CA MET A 49 -9.58 -0.81 14.40
C MET A 49 -9.09 -1.23 13.00
N LEU A 50 -9.98 -1.61 12.08
CA LEU A 50 -9.60 -1.98 10.70
C LEU A 50 -9.50 -0.77 9.76
N ILE A 51 -10.06 0.36 10.16
CA ILE A 51 -10.07 1.61 9.40
C ILE A 51 -9.05 2.58 10.00
N GLU A 52 -8.36 3.31 9.14
CA GLU A 52 -7.47 4.39 9.54
C GLU A 52 -8.26 5.69 9.66
N SER A 53 -8.11 6.39 10.79
CA SER A 53 -9.00 7.48 11.18
C SER A 53 -8.86 8.74 10.34
N THR A 54 -7.65 9.08 9.86
CA THR A 54 -7.43 10.30 9.06
C THR A 54 -8.03 10.15 7.67
N THR A 55 -7.85 8.99 7.05
CA THR A 55 -8.17 8.77 5.62
C THR A 55 -9.49 8.03 5.40
N GLY A 56 -10.01 7.32 6.40
CA GLY A 56 -11.20 6.48 6.28
C GLY A 56 -11.01 5.24 5.39
N LEU A 57 -9.75 4.90 5.08
CA LEU A 57 -9.33 3.71 4.33
C LEU A 57 -9.04 2.54 5.25
N LYS A 58 -8.94 1.33 4.69
CA LYS A 58 -8.46 0.16 5.44
C LYS A 58 -7.02 0.40 5.92
N ARG A 59 -6.60 -0.32 6.96
CA ARG A 59 -5.17 -0.37 7.33
C ARG A 59 -4.39 -1.31 6.42
N ARG A 60 -3.06 -1.11 6.33
CA ARG A 60 -2.15 -1.91 5.49
C ARG A 60 -2.25 -3.41 5.71
N GLU A 61 -2.56 -3.86 6.93
CA GLU A 61 -2.70 -5.29 7.26
C GLU A 61 -3.81 -5.95 6.42
N MET A 62 -4.85 -5.19 6.07
CA MET A 62 -5.93 -5.67 5.21
C MET A 62 -5.48 -5.89 3.77
N LEU A 63 -4.54 -5.09 3.25
CA LEU A 63 -3.96 -5.31 1.93
C LEU A 63 -3.25 -6.67 1.88
N TYR A 64 -2.38 -6.94 2.85
CA TYR A 64 -1.63 -8.19 2.88
C TYR A 64 -2.57 -9.40 2.98
N LYS A 65 -3.60 -9.33 3.83
CA LYS A 65 -4.63 -10.37 3.89
C LYS A 65 -5.34 -10.59 2.55
N ASP A 66 -5.72 -9.50 1.86
CA ASP A 66 -6.34 -9.59 0.54
C ASP A 66 -5.37 -10.20 -0.49
N MET A 67 -4.07 -9.88 -0.41
CA MET A 67 -3.03 -10.51 -1.24
C MET A 67 -2.87 -12.00 -0.95
N GLU A 68 -2.83 -12.42 0.32
CA GLU A 68 -2.77 -13.83 0.73
C GLU A 68 -3.91 -14.65 0.11
N GLU A 69 -5.13 -14.12 0.19
CA GLU A 69 -6.31 -14.78 -0.38
C GLU A 69 -6.17 -14.93 -1.90
N LYS A 70 -5.73 -13.89 -2.62
CA LYS A 70 -5.55 -13.99 -4.08
C LYS A 70 -4.41 -14.91 -4.48
N ILE A 71 -3.29 -14.90 -3.74
CA ILE A 71 -2.17 -15.82 -3.99
C ILE A 71 -2.62 -17.27 -3.74
N SER A 72 -3.35 -17.54 -2.66
CA SER A 72 -3.90 -18.87 -2.35
C SER A 72 -4.76 -19.38 -3.49
N ASN A 73 -5.71 -18.55 -3.95
CA ASN A 73 -6.59 -18.88 -5.07
C ASN A 73 -5.82 -19.16 -6.37
N LEU A 74 -4.84 -18.33 -6.71
CA LEU A 74 -4.03 -18.50 -7.92
C LEU A 74 -3.15 -19.75 -7.88
N PHE A 75 -2.70 -20.16 -6.69
CA PHE A 75 -1.91 -21.37 -6.52
C PHE A 75 -2.76 -22.63 -6.37
N GLY A 76 -4.07 -22.49 -6.15
CA GLY A 76 -5.01 -23.60 -5.95
C GLY A 76 -4.91 -24.20 -4.54
N ILE A 77 -4.70 -23.35 -3.55
CA ILE A 77 -4.48 -23.71 -2.15
C ILE A 77 -5.62 -23.11 -1.33
N GLU A 78 -6.17 -23.88 -0.38
CA GLU A 78 -7.26 -23.40 0.47
C GLU A 78 -6.82 -22.24 1.38
N ASN A 79 -5.67 -22.40 2.04
CA ASN A 79 -5.06 -21.38 2.87
C ASN A 79 -3.53 -21.47 2.79
N ILE A 80 -2.90 -20.46 2.17
CA ILE A 80 -1.44 -20.44 2.00
C ILE A 80 -0.66 -20.32 3.32
N ASN A 81 -1.31 -19.86 4.40
CA ASN A 81 -0.67 -19.77 5.71
C ASN A 81 -0.50 -21.14 6.39
N ASP A 82 -1.15 -22.19 5.88
CA ASP A 82 -1.00 -23.56 6.36
C ASP A 82 0.12 -24.32 5.63
N VAL A 83 0.79 -23.67 4.67
CA VAL A 83 1.82 -24.23 3.80
C VAL A 83 3.20 -23.79 4.29
N SER A 84 4.20 -24.68 4.27
CA SER A 84 5.56 -24.31 4.72
C SER A 84 6.25 -23.35 3.74
N ASP A 85 7.24 -22.58 4.20
CA ASP A 85 8.01 -21.68 3.33
C ASP A 85 8.70 -22.43 2.18
N GLU A 86 9.21 -23.64 2.42
CA GLU A 86 9.80 -24.50 1.39
C GLU A 86 8.77 -24.93 0.34
N GLU A 87 7.54 -25.23 0.76
CA GLU A 87 6.44 -25.57 -0.13
C GLU A 87 5.99 -24.34 -0.95
N VAL A 88 5.89 -23.15 -0.34
CA VAL A 88 5.62 -21.89 -1.05
C VAL A 88 6.71 -21.60 -2.09
N ILE A 89 7.98 -21.78 -1.75
CA ILE A 89 9.10 -21.63 -2.69
C ILE A 89 8.98 -22.65 -3.83
N ALA A 90 8.66 -23.91 -3.54
CA ALA A 90 8.47 -24.94 -4.56
C ALA A 90 7.31 -24.60 -5.50
N LEU A 91 6.19 -24.10 -4.95
CA LEU A 91 5.04 -23.62 -5.71
C LEU A 91 5.44 -22.47 -6.62
N VAL A 92 6.08 -21.41 -6.09
CA VAL A 92 6.59 -20.27 -6.85
C VAL A 92 7.45 -20.75 -8.02
N LYS A 93 8.40 -21.67 -7.79
CA LYS A 93 9.28 -22.22 -8.84
C LYS A 93 8.55 -23.05 -9.89
N SER A 94 7.47 -23.74 -9.50
CA SER A 94 6.70 -24.63 -10.40
C SER A 94 5.78 -23.88 -11.36
N LYS A 95 5.38 -22.65 -11.01
CA LYS A 95 4.44 -21.84 -11.80
C LYS A 95 5.17 -21.09 -12.91
N ASN A 96 4.59 -20.99 -14.10
CA ASN A 96 5.14 -20.15 -15.17
C ASN A 96 4.49 -18.75 -15.13
N PRO A 97 5.25 -17.66 -14.96
CA PRO A 97 4.69 -16.30 -14.93
C PRO A 97 3.84 -15.94 -16.16
N ILE A 98 4.13 -16.55 -17.31
CA ILE A 98 3.37 -16.33 -18.56
C ILE A 98 1.92 -16.79 -18.43
N ASP A 99 1.64 -17.81 -17.61
CA ASP A 99 0.29 -18.34 -17.42
C ASP A 99 -0.62 -17.34 -16.70
N PHE A 100 -0.02 -16.42 -15.93
CA PHE A 100 -0.75 -15.40 -15.17
C PHE A 100 -0.85 -14.06 -15.88
N LYS A 101 -0.25 -13.88 -17.07
CA LYS A 101 -0.12 -12.56 -17.73
C LYS A 101 -1.44 -11.85 -18.05
N ASN A 102 -2.54 -12.60 -18.10
CA ASN A 102 -3.89 -12.12 -18.40
C ASN A 102 -4.77 -12.02 -17.15
N GLU A 103 -4.27 -12.43 -15.98
CA GLU A 103 -4.99 -12.29 -14.73
C GLU A 103 -5.14 -10.79 -14.44
N PRO A 104 -6.35 -10.30 -14.13
CA PRO A 104 -6.56 -8.89 -13.83
C PRO A 104 -6.10 -8.58 -12.40
N LEU A 105 -4.84 -8.86 -12.04
CA LEU A 105 -4.36 -8.78 -10.67
C LEU A 105 -3.11 -7.90 -10.55
N TYR A 106 -3.31 -6.70 -10.02
CA TYR A 106 -2.26 -5.71 -9.83
C TYR A 106 -2.26 -5.22 -8.38
N VAL A 107 -1.09 -4.75 -7.91
CA VAL A 107 -0.98 -3.93 -6.72
C VAL A 107 -0.65 -2.51 -7.13
N MET A 108 -1.30 -1.54 -6.50
CA MET A 108 -1.00 -0.12 -6.64
C MET A 108 -0.30 0.35 -5.37
N LEU A 109 0.72 1.20 -5.53
CA LEU A 109 1.27 2.02 -4.46
C LEU A 109 1.34 3.47 -4.94
N GLY A 110 0.77 4.37 -4.14
CA GLY A 110 0.77 5.81 -4.38
C GLY A 110 1.36 6.55 -3.18
N ASP A 111 2.21 7.54 -3.46
CA ASP A 111 2.83 8.41 -2.45
C ASP A 111 2.31 9.83 -2.66
N MET A 112 1.69 10.40 -1.62
CA MET A 112 1.12 11.74 -1.68
C MET A 112 2.23 12.79 -1.78
N SER A 113 2.36 13.39 -2.97
CA SER A 113 3.38 14.41 -3.21
C SER A 113 3.16 15.62 -2.32
N TYR A 114 4.27 16.20 -1.86
CA TYR A 114 4.31 17.49 -1.16
C TYR A 114 3.63 17.52 0.22
N LEU A 115 3.35 16.36 0.86
CA LEU A 115 2.75 16.35 2.21
C LEU A 115 3.61 17.12 3.22
N SER A 116 4.94 16.95 3.20
CA SER A 116 5.84 17.69 4.09
C SER A 116 5.74 19.21 3.89
N LEU A 117 5.50 19.66 2.65
CA LEU A 117 5.33 21.08 2.36
C LEU A 117 3.95 21.58 2.82
N ALA A 118 2.89 20.79 2.65
CA ALA A 118 1.58 21.13 3.21
C ALA A 118 1.64 21.23 4.75
N ASN A 119 2.43 20.38 5.40
CA ASN A 119 2.62 20.41 6.85
C ASN A 119 3.34 21.67 7.38
N GLU A 120 4.02 22.45 6.54
CA GLU A 120 4.59 23.75 6.95
C GLU A 120 3.50 24.74 7.37
N GLY A 121 2.28 24.56 6.85
CA GLY A 121 1.07 25.29 7.25
C GLY A 121 0.41 24.79 8.54
N GLY A 122 0.96 23.71 9.11
CA GLY A 122 0.44 23.00 10.27
C GLY A 122 -0.08 21.60 9.92
N HIS A 123 0.04 20.68 10.87
CA HIS A 123 -0.38 19.28 10.70
C HIS A 123 -1.85 19.12 10.29
N SER A 124 -2.73 20.02 10.71
CA SER A 124 -4.15 19.98 10.32
C SER A 124 -4.36 20.08 8.81
N GLN A 125 -3.49 20.82 8.09
CA GLN A 125 -3.58 20.91 6.63
C GLN A 125 -3.09 19.64 5.93
N GLY A 126 -2.03 19.02 6.47
CA GLY A 126 -1.59 17.71 6.00
C GLY A 126 -2.64 16.62 6.23
N ASP A 127 -3.32 16.66 7.38
CA ASP A 127 -4.44 15.76 7.67
C ASP A 127 -5.65 16.02 6.76
N GLU A 128 -5.98 17.29 6.46
CA GLU A 128 -7.00 17.64 5.46
C GLU A 128 -6.64 17.07 4.09
N LEU A 129 -5.38 17.23 3.65
CA LEU A 129 -4.90 16.68 2.40
C LEU A 129 -5.02 15.15 2.34
N LEU A 130 -4.54 14.47 3.38
CA LEU A 130 -4.62 13.01 3.49
C LEU A 130 -6.07 12.52 3.50
N GLY A 131 -6.95 13.22 4.22
CA GLY A 131 -8.38 12.91 4.27
C GLY A 131 -9.05 13.02 2.92
N GLU A 132 -8.81 14.10 2.17
CA GLU A 132 -9.35 14.28 0.81
C GLU A 132 -8.74 13.28 -0.19
N THR A 133 -7.43 13.01 -0.10
CA THR A 133 -6.76 11.95 -0.86
C THR A 133 -7.39 10.58 -0.58
N GLY A 134 -7.61 10.24 0.68
CA GLY A 134 -8.28 9.01 1.08
C GLY A 134 -9.68 8.87 0.47
N LYS A 135 -10.47 9.94 0.46
CA LYS A 135 -11.79 9.96 -0.19
C LYS A 135 -11.71 9.74 -1.70
N ALA A 136 -10.80 10.43 -2.39
CA ALA A 136 -10.63 10.26 -3.84
C ALA A 136 -10.21 8.84 -4.21
N ILE A 137 -9.26 8.27 -3.46
CA ILE A 137 -8.83 6.88 -3.65
C ILE A 137 -10.01 5.92 -3.43
N LYS A 138 -10.77 6.10 -2.34
CA LYS A 138 -11.92 5.25 -2.02
C LYS A 138 -13.01 5.26 -3.09
N ASN A 139 -13.19 6.40 -3.77
CA ASN A 139 -14.15 6.54 -4.86
C ASN A 139 -13.74 5.71 -6.09
N GLU A 140 -12.45 5.62 -6.40
CA GLU A 140 -11.95 4.82 -7.52
C GLU A 140 -11.70 3.34 -7.14
N PHE A 141 -11.29 3.10 -5.90
CA PHE A 141 -10.85 1.82 -5.35
C PHE A 141 -11.41 1.61 -3.94
N THR A 142 -12.54 0.93 -3.84
CA THR A 142 -13.29 0.69 -2.58
C THR A 142 -12.47 -0.04 -1.52
N ASP A 143 -11.55 -0.90 -1.95
CA ASP A 143 -10.72 -1.74 -1.10
C ASP A 143 -9.30 -1.19 -0.90
N ALA A 144 -9.13 0.12 -1.03
CA ALA A 144 -7.86 0.78 -0.76
C ALA A 144 -7.52 0.83 0.73
N SER A 145 -6.22 0.83 0.99
CA SER A 145 -5.60 0.84 2.30
C SER A 145 -4.62 1.99 2.43
N ARG A 146 -4.52 2.60 3.62
CA ARG A 146 -3.40 3.47 3.96
C ARG A 146 -2.21 2.59 4.37
N HIS A 147 -1.13 2.65 3.61
CA HIS A 147 0.06 1.82 3.84
C HIS A 147 0.88 2.35 5.02
N GLY A 148 1.04 3.67 5.11
CA GLY A 148 1.71 4.34 6.22
C GLY A 148 2.07 5.77 5.83
N GLY A 149 2.17 6.70 6.77
CA GLY A 149 2.55 8.09 6.45
C GLY A 149 1.68 8.71 5.34
N ASP A 150 2.31 9.03 4.21
CA ASP A 150 1.77 9.55 2.95
C ASP A 150 1.50 8.48 1.86
N GLU A 151 1.65 7.20 2.19
CA GLU A 151 1.56 6.08 1.26
C GLU A 151 0.18 5.40 1.30
N PHE A 152 -0.32 5.08 0.11
CA PHE A 152 -1.61 4.46 -0.14
C PHE A 152 -1.45 3.26 -1.05
N THR A 153 -2.23 2.22 -0.82
CA THR A 153 -2.15 0.97 -1.57
C THR A 153 -3.51 0.41 -1.90
N THR A 154 -3.61 -0.37 -2.97
CA THR A 154 -4.81 -1.15 -3.25
C THR A 154 -4.47 -2.36 -4.12
N LEU A 155 -5.26 -3.42 -4.00
CA LEU A 155 -5.24 -4.53 -4.92
C LEU A 155 -6.28 -4.27 -6.03
N ILE A 156 -5.82 -4.15 -7.26
CA ILE A 156 -6.67 -3.83 -8.42
C ILE A 156 -7.03 -5.13 -9.14
N LEU A 157 -8.32 -5.46 -9.14
CA LEU A 157 -8.90 -6.63 -9.79
C LEU A 157 -9.47 -6.31 -11.18
N LEU A 158 -8.73 -5.53 -11.98
CA LEU A 158 -9.18 -5.00 -13.28
C LEU A 158 -8.15 -5.31 -14.37
N GLN A 159 -8.61 -5.38 -15.62
CA GLN A 159 -7.74 -5.50 -16.78
C GLN A 159 -6.79 -4.30 -16.87
N LYS A 160 -5.55 -4.51 -17.35
CA LYS A 160 -4.47 -3.51 -17.37
C LYS A 160 -4.93 -2.11 -17.79
N LYS A 161 -5.56 -2.02 -18.95
CA LYS A 161 -6.01 -0.75 -19.53
C LYS A 161 -6.99 -0.01 -18.61
N VAL A 162 -7.93 -0.75 -18.00
CA VAL A 162 -8.93 -0.17 -17.09
C VAL A 162 -8.28 0.26 -15.77
N ALA A 163 -7.30 -0.51 -15.28
CA ALA A 163 -6.51 -0.14 -14.11
C ALA A 163 -5.73 1.17 -14.36
N GLU A 164 -5.05 1.27 -15.51
CA GLU A 164 -4.32 2.48 -15.93
C GLU A 164 -5.24 3.70 -16.09
N GLU A 165 -6.42 3.53 -16.69
CA GLU A 165 -7.43 4.59 -16.83
C GLU A 165 -7.93 5.09 -15.46
N LYS A 166 -8.21 4.18 -14.51
CA LYS A 166 -8.60 4.56 -13.14
C LYS A 166 -7.48 5.27 -12.38
N VAL A 167 -6.24 4.79 -12.51
CA VAL A 167 -5.07 5.44 -11.91
C VAL A 167 -4.91 6.85 -12.46
N ALA A 168 -5.00 7.05 -13.78
CA ALA A 168 -4.90 8.36 -14.40
C ALA A 168 -6.03 9.30 -13.94
N LYS A 169 -7.26 8.78 -13.84
CA LYS A 169 -8.40 9.55 -13.32
C LYS A 169 -8.20 9.95 -11.86
N LEU A 170 -7.70 9.04 -11.02
CA LEU A 170 -7.38 9.32 -9.62
C LEU A 170 -6.33 10.44 -9.49
N GLU A 171 -5.27 10.40 -10.30
CA GLU A 171 -4.26 11.47 -10.34
C GLU A 171 -4.87 12.81 -10.73
N GLU A 172 -5.76 12.82 -11.74
CA GLU A 172 -6.48 14.01 -12.17
C GLU A 172 -7.41 14.56 -11.08
N ASP A 173 -8.14 13.70 -10.38
CA ASP A 173 -9.06 14.08 -9.30
C ASP A 173 -8.29 14.65 -8.10
N ILE A 174 -7.13 14.09 -7.76
CA ILE A 174 -6.22 14.64 -6.73
C ILE A 174 -5.73 16.04 -7.14
N GLN A 175 -5.33 16.24 -8.40
CA GLN A 175 -4.88 17.55 -8.88
C GLN A 175 -5.97 18.63 -8.89
N LYS A 176 -7.25 18.23 -8.86
CA LYS A 176 -8.42 19.12 -8.78
C LYS A 176 -8.86 19.43 -7.36
N MET A 177 -8.25 18.81 -6.34
CA MET A 177 -8.56 19.09 -4.94
C MET A 177 -8.35 20.57 -4.62
N LYS A 178 -9.04 21.02 -3.57
CA LYS A 178 -8.91 22.38 -3.06
C LYS A 178 -7.43 22.72 -2.86
N ASN A 179 -7.04 23.89 -3.36
CA ASN A 179 -5.66 24.33 -3.24
C ASN A 179 -5.29 24.54 -1.77
N ILE A 180 -4.19 23.92 -1.36
CA ILE A 180 -3.55 24.14 -0.06
C ILE A 180 -2.67 25.37 -0.19
N SER A 181 -2.77 26.33 0.73
CA SER A 181 -2.09 27.62 0.64
C SER A 181 -0.58 27.50 0.37
N GLU A 182 0.06 26.54 1.00
CA GLU A 182 1.49 26.27 1.04
C GLU A 182 1.95 25.73 -0.31
N LEU A 183 1.14 24.87 -0.94
CA LEU A 183 1.37 24.41 -2.31
C LEU A 183 1.11 25.54 -3.31
N GLY A 184 0.01 26.28 -3.12
CA GLY A 184 -0.40 27.40 -3.93
C GLY A 184 0.65 28.52 -4.00
N ARG A 185 1.37 28.77 -2.91
CA ARG A 185 2.49 29.73 -2.83
C ARG A 185 3.55 29.46 -3.89
N PHE A 186 3.76 28.19 -4.23
CA PHE A 186 4.74 27.76 -5.22
C PHE A 186 4.13 27.41 -6.58
N GLY A 187 2.82 27.64 -6.76
CA GLY A 187 2.10 27.21 -7.95
C GLY A 187 2.06 25.68 -8.11
N LEU A 188 2.19 24.95 -7.00
CA LEU A 188 2.03 23.49 -6.98
C LEU A 188 0.57 23.14 -6.72
N LYS A 189 0.15 22.00 -7.27
CA LYS A 189 -1.15 21.39 -6.98
C LYS A 189 -0.92 20.14 -6.13
N PRO A 190 -1.91 19.69 -5.34
CA PRO A 190 -1.91 18.35 -4.81
C PRO A 190 -1.63 17.34 -5.93
N ASN A 191 -0.79 16.35 -5.65
CA ASN A 191 -0.44 15.32 -6.62
C ASN A 191 -0.13 14.03 -5.88
N MET A 192 -0.28 12.89 -6.54
CA MET A 192 0.14 11.60 -6.02
C MET A 192 0.99 10.90 -7.06
N ASP A 193 2.13 10.37 -6.63
CA ASP A 193 3.04 9.62 -7.48
C ASP A 193 2.64 8.14 -7.40
N ILE A 194 1.96 7.62 -8.44
CA ILE A 194 1.40 6.25 -8.44
C ILE A 194 2.21 5.31 -9.34
N GLY A 195 2.51 4.11 -8.80
CA GLY A 195 2.98 2.96 -9.55
C GLY A 195 2.04 1.77 -9.38
N ILE A 196 1.94 0.94 -10.42
CA ILE A 196 1.24 -0.35 -10.37
C ILE A 196 2.19 -1.47 -10.78
N ALA A 197 2.04 -2.63 -10.17
CA ALA A 197 2.78 -3.85 -10.53
C ALA A 197 1.83 -5.02 -10.70
N HIS A 198 2.05 -5.82 -11.72
CA HIS A 198 1.23 -7.00 -12.02
C HIS A 198 1.76 -8.23 -11.27
N PHE A 199 0.88 -9.15 -10.89
CA PHE A 199 1.27 -10.37 -10.17
C PHE A 199 2.31 -11.22 -10.91
N SER A 200 2.21 -11.35 -12.24
CA SER A 200 3.21 -12.12 -13.00
C SER A 200 4.62 -11.53 -12.91
N GLU A 201 4.73 -10.22 -12.70
CA GLU A 201 6.01 -9.52 -12.58
C GLU A 201 6.68 -9.86 -11.25
N SER A 202 5.92 -9.84 -10.16
CA SER A 202 6.42 -10.23 -8.83
C SER A 202 6.78 -11.72 -8.77
N LEU A 203 5.98 -12.60 -9.37
CA LEU A 203 6.28 -14.02 -9.47
C LEU A 203 7.61 -14.26 -10.21
N LYS A 204 7.79 -13.62 -11.38
CA LYS A 204 9.04 -13.72 -12.16
C LYS A 204 10.23 -13.17 -11.37
N ALA A 205 10.07 -12.01 -10.74
CA ALA A 205 11.12 -11.40 -9.93
C ALA A 205 11.53 -12.32 -8.77
N PHE A 206 10.56 -12.89 -8.06
CA PHE A 206 10.86 -13.77 -6.93
C PHE A 206 11.56 -15.06 -7.37
N GLN A 207 11.13 -15.67 -8.49
CA GLN A 207 11.82 -16.81 -9.09
C GLN A 207 13.29 -16.51 -9.40
N GLU A 208 13.56 -15.33 -9.96
CA GLU A 208 14.93 -14.93 -10.28
C GLU A 208 15.78 -14.71 -9.02
N ILE A 209 15.21 -14.08 -7.99
CA ILE A 209 15.88 -13.89 -6.70
C ILE A 209 16.23 -15.24 -6.09
N ILE A 210 15.30 -16.21 -6.08
CA ILE A 210 15.55 -17.58 -5.61
C ILE A 210 16.73 -18.21 -6.39
N LEU A 211 16.71 -18.12 -7.72
CA LEU A 211 17.79 -18.65 -8.57
C LEU A 211 19.15 -18.01 -8.27
N ILE A 212 19.20 -16.73 -7.91
CA ILE A 212 20.44 -16.05 -7.52
C ILE A 212 20.90 -16.55 -6.14
N MET A 213 19.99 -16.64 -5.17
CA MET A 213 20.29 -17.09 -3.80
C MET A 213 20.84 -18.52 -3.78
N GLU A 214 20.29 -19.41 -4.60
CA GLU A 214 20.71 -20.81 -4.68
C GLU A 214 22.13 -21.03 -5.21
N LYS A 215 22.74 -20.01 -5.82
CA LYS A 215 24.12 -20.09 -6.33
C LYS A 215 25.19 -19.99 -5.25
N THR A 216 24.83 -19.61 -4.02
CA THR A 216 25.78 -19.39 -2.92
C THR A 216 25.28 -20.03 -1.63
N ASP A 217 26.18 -20.51 -0.76
CA ASP A 217 25.78 -21.12 0.50
C ASP A 217 25.10 -20.13 1.45
N ALA A 218 25.60 -18.88 1.51
CA ALA A 218 24.96 -17.81 2.27
C ALA A 218 23.55 -17.48 1.75
N GLY A 219 23.35 -17.50 0.43
CA GLY A 219 22.03 -17.30 -0.17
C GLY A 219 21.06 -18.44 0.15
N LYS A 220 21.51 -19.70 0.08
CA LYS A 220 20.70 -20.86 0.50
C LYS A 220 20.31 -20.78 1.98
N GLU A 221 21.24 -20.41 2.86
CA GLU A 221 20.96 -20.23 4.28
C GLU A 221 19.92 -19.13 4.53
N LYS A 222 20.00 -18.02 3.80
CA LYS A 222 19.00 -16.95 3.87
C LYS A 222 17.64 -17.41 3.35
N LEU A 223 17.59 -18.17 2.26
CA LEU A 223 16.37 -18.69 1.67
C LEU A 223 15.62 -19.63 2.63
N ALA A 224 16.36 -20.47 3.37
CA ALA A 224 15.80 -21.38 4.38
C ALA A 224 15.24 -20.68 5.64
N LYS A 225 15.43 -19.36 5.77
CA LYS A 225 14.95 -18.54 6.91
C LYS A 225 13.97 -17.46 6.45
N LEU A 226 13.57 -17.50 5.19
CA LEU A 226 12.73 -16.49 4.56
C LEU A 226 11.27 -16.85 4.76
N ASP A 227 10.47 -15.90 5.25
CA ASP A 227 9.01 -15.95 5.13
C ASP A 227 8.66 -15.71 3.64
N ALA A 228 8.44 -16.80 2.91
CA ALA A 228 8.40 -16.78 1.46
C ALA A 228 7.17 -16.06 0.91
N LEU A 229 6.03 -16.22 1.60
CA LEU A 229 4.79 -15.54 1.26
C LEU A 229 4.93 -14.03 1.44
N LYS A 230 5.41 -13.59 2.60
CA LYS A 230 5.63 -12.17 2.87
C LYS A 230 6.65 -11.57 1.92
N GLU A 231 7.70 -12.30 1.60
CA GLU A 231 8.70 -11.81 0.65
C GLU A 231 8.11 -11.62 -0.75
N MET A 232 7.27 -12.55 -1.21
CA MET A 232 6.57 -12.41 -2.49
C MET A 232 5.67 -11.16 -2.52
N GLN A 233 4.93 -10.90 -1.43
CA GLN A 233 4.10 -9.71 -1.29
C GLN A 233 4.93 -8.42 -1.30
N ASN A 234 6.06 -8.41 -0.57
CA ASN A 234 6.97 -7.28 -0.52
C ASN A 234 7.58 -6.98 -1.88
N ILE A 235 8.08 -8.00 -2.59
CA ILE A 235 8.61 -7.84 -3.96
C ILE A 235 7.55 -7.21 -4.87
N TRP A 236 6.29 -7.65 -4.76
CA TRP A 236 5.21 -7.10 -5.56
C TRP A 236 4.96 -5.62 -5.29
N LEU A 237 4.91 -5.21 -4.02
CA LEU A 237 4.79 -3.82 -3.61
C LEU A 237 6.02 -2.99 -4.00
N GLU A 238 7.22 -3.52 -3.83
CA GLU A 238 8.46 -2.81 -4.14
C GLU A 238 8.63 -2.55 -5.64
N ILE A 239 8.10 -3.41 -6.53
CA ILE A 239 8.03 -3.11 -7.97
C ILE A 239 7.11 -1.90 -8.22
N ALA A 240 5.95 -1.84 -7.56
CA ALA A 240 5.02 -0.72 -7.68
C ALA A 240 5.63 0.58 -7.11
N ASP A 241 6.27 0.50 -5.94
CA ASP A 241 6.98 1.62 -5.32
C ASP A 241 8.12 2.13 -6.19
N LYS A 242 8.93 1.22 -6.76
CA LYS A 242 10.00 1.62 -7.67
C LYS A 242 9.47 2.40 -8.87
N ARG A 243 8.34 1.98 -9.46
CA ARG A 243 7.67 2.73 -10.55
C ARG A 243 7.18 4.10 -10.11
N SER A 244 6.57 4.19 -8.92
CA SER A 244 6.19 5.48 -8.32
C SER A 244 7.41 6.39 -8.15
N THR A 245 8.50 5.87 -7.59
CA THR A 245 9.75 6.61 -7.35
C THR A 245 10.39 7.11 -8.65
N LEU A 246 10.40 6.30 -9.72
CA LEU A 246 10.89 6.73 -11.04
C LEU A 246 10.04 7.87 -11.61
N LYS A 247 8.71 7.74 -11.58
CA LYS A 247 7.77 8.78 -12.03
C LYS A 247 7.93 10.08 -11.23
N LYS A 248 8.08 9.95 -9.91
CA LYS A 248 8.32 11.03 -8.96
C LYS A 248 9.57 11.82 -9.33
N ALA A 249 10.69 11.15 -9.60
CA ALA A 249 11.94 11.79 -10.00
C ALA A 249 11.84 12.49 -11.37
N MET A 250 11.21 11.82 -12.34
CA MET A 250 10.96 12.39 -13.67
C MET A 250 10.11 13.67 -13.64
N THR A 251 9.29 13.85 -12.60
CA THR A 251 8.47 15.05 -12.41
C THR A 251 9.19 16.12 -11.58
N ARG A 252 9.89 15.72 -10.50
CA ARG A 252 10.51 16.65 -9.54
C ARG A 252 11.78 17.31 -10.09
N ILE A 253 12.60 16.62 -10.87
CA ILE A 253 13.84 17.19 -11.43
C ILE A 253 13.54 18.35 -12.40
N PRO A 254 12.62 18.22 -13.39
CA PRO A 254 12.22 19.34 -14.25
C PRO A 254 11.64 20.52 -13.48
N LEU A 255 10.82 20.25 -12.45
CA LEU A 255 10.25 21.28 -11.60
C LEU A 255 11.34 22.08 -10.88
N LEU A 256 12.32 21.40 -10.29
CA LEU A 256 13.46 22.04 -9.64
C LEU A 256 14.30 22.86 -10.62
N LEU A 257 14.60 22.33 -11.81
CA LEU A 257 15.30 23.07 -12.87
C LEU A 257 14.55 24.35 -13.25
N GLY A 258 13.25 24.23 -13.52
CA GLY A 258 12.41 25.35 -13.93
C GLY A 258 12.32 26.43 -12.85
N LYS A 259 12.23 26.03 -11.58
CA LYS A 259 12.24 26.97 -10.43
C LYS A 259 13.61 27.62 -10.26
N LYS A 260 14.71 26.87 -10.37
CA LYS A 260 16.08 27.41 -10.26
C LYS A 260 16.33 28.52 -11.29
N GLU A 261 15.80 28.37 -12.50
CA GLU A 261 15.96 29.36 -13.58
C GLU A 261 15.01 30.56 -13.45
N LYS A 262 13.73 30.32 -13.13
CA LYS A 262 12.69 31.37 -13.14
C LYS A 262 12.55 32.12 -11.82
N ASN A 263 12.74 31.44 -10.70
CA ASN A 263 12.60 32.01 -9.36
C ASN A 263 13.59 31.35 -8.37
N PRO A 264 14.85 31.84 -8.29
CA PRO A 264 15.89 31.25 -7.46
C PRO A 264 15.58 31.20 -5.95
N GLU A 265 14.78 32.14 -5.43
CA GLU A 265 14.41 32.14 -4.01
C GLU A 265 13.37 31.06 -3.71
N GLU A 266 12.33 30.92 -4.54
CA GLU A 266 11.39 29.80 -4.43
C GLU A 266 12.09 28.44 -4.56
N TYR A 267 13.08 28.35 -5.46
CA TYR A 267 13.89 27.13 -5.62
C TYR A 267 14.58 26.74 -4.31
N LYS A 268 15.24 27.66 -3.61
CA LYS A 268 15.95 27.35 -2.35
C LYS A 268 15.01 26.79 -1.28
N GLU A 269 13.78 27.29 -1.23
CA GLU A 269 12.76 26.76 -0.32
C GLU A 269 12.27 25.38 -0.77
N LEU A 270 11.84 25.24 -2.02
CA LEU A 270 11.32 23.98 -2.56
C LEU A 270 12.33 22.84 -2.56
N TYR A 271 13.60 23.14 -2.82
CA TYR A 271 14.67 22.16 -2.90
C TYR A 271 14.72 21.25 -1.66
N LYS A 272 14.51 21.82 -0.47
CA LYS A 272 14.51 21.08 0.81
C LYS A 272 13.40 20.02 0.90
N PHE A 273 12.28 20.24 0.22
CA PHE A 273 11.13 19.33 0.23
C PHE A 273 11.15 18.35 -0.92
N LEU A 274 11.73 18.73 -2.06
CA LEU A 274 11.65 17.96 -3.29
C LEU A 274 12.86 17.10 -3.58
N ASN A 275 14.05 17.46 -3.07
CA ASN A 275 15.30 16.78 -3.41
C ASN A 275 15.24 15.26 -3.11
N LYS A 276 14.64 14.85 -1.98
CA LYS A 276 14.52 13.44 -1.59
C LYS A 276 13.78 12.62 -2.64
N GLY A 277 12.68 13.14 -3.19
CA GLY A 277 11.94 12.47 -4.27
C GLY A 277 12.56 12.63 -5.65
N ALA A 278 13.64 13.41 -5.76
CA ALA A 278 14.46 13.55 -6.95
C ALA A 278 15.80 12.81 -6.75
N TYR A 279 15.78 11.63 -6.14
CA TYR A 279 16.98 10.81 -5.85
C TYR A 279 18.04 11.50 -4.98
N GLY A 280 17.65 12.48 -4.17
CA GLY A 280 18.60 13.29 -3.40
C GLY A 280 19.50 14.12 -4.30
N ILE A 281 18.99 14.60 -5.44
CA ILE A 281 19.78 15.39 -6.39
C ILE A 281 20.43 16.59 -5.73
N GLU A 282 21.73 16.72 -5.94
CA GLU A 282 22.53 17.83 -5.45
C GLU A 282 22.48 19.03 -6.40
N ALA A 283 22.82 20.22 -5.90
CA ALA A 283 22.74 21.46 -6.66
C ALA A 283 23.64 21.46 -7.91
N GLU A 284 24.80 20.80 -7.81
CA GLU A 284 25.79 20.61 -8.88
C GLU A 284 25.28 19.64 -9.95
N ASP A 285 24.68 18.50 -9.55
CA ASP A 285 24.06 17.56 -10.49
C ASP A 285 22.91 18.25 -11.26
N LEU A 286 22.10 19.06 -10.57
CA LEU A 286 21.02 19.83 -11.19
C LEU A 286 21.57 20.86 -12.20
N GLU A 287 22.73 21.47 -11.92
CA GLU A 287 23.41 22.37 -12.86
C GLU A 287 23.98 21.62 -14.08
N GLU A 288 24.55 20.44 -13.88
CA GLU A 288 25.03 19.58 -14.96
C GLU A 288 23.89 19.19 -15.92
N ILE A 289 22.76 18.71 -15.36
CA ILE A 289 21.56 18.37 -16.14
C ILE A 289 21.06 19.60 -16.90
N GLY A 290 20.92 20.75 -16.22
CA GLY A 290 20.47 21.99 -16.85
C GLY A 290 21.37 22.44 -17.99
N THR A 291 22.69 22.29 -17.85
CA THR A 291 23.67 22.64 -18.88
C THR A 291 23.56 21.73 -20.10
N LYS A 292 23.41 20.41 -19.89
CA LYS A 292 23.20 19.44 -20.99
C LYS A 292 21.93 19.78 -21.78
N ILE A 293 20.83 20.08 -21.09
CA ILE A 293 19.56 20.46 -21.72
C ILE A 293 19.70 21.76 -22.51
N LYS A 294 20.36 22.78 -21.95
CA LYS A 294 20.62 24.06 -22.65
C LYS A 294 21.49 23.89 -23.90
N ASN A 295 22.35 22.87 -23.92
CA ASN A 295 23.17 22.50 -25.08
C ASN A 295 22.43 21.62 -26.09
N GLY A 296 21.11 21.44 -25.96
CA GLY A 296 20.27 20.74 -26.93
C GLY A 296 20.06 19.26 -26.67
N ALA A 297 20.51 18.72 -25.52
CA ALA A 297 20.20 17.34 -25.15
C ALA A 297 18.71 17.19 -24.80
N ASN A 298 18.14 16.01 -25.09
CA ASN A 298 16.75 15.72 -24.73
C ASN A 298 16.58 15.71 -23.19
N PRO A 299 15.66 16.51 -22.62
CA PRO A 299 15.47 16.57 -21.16
C PRO A 299 15.16 15.23 -20.50
N GLU A 300 14.28 14.43 -21.10
CA GLU A 300 13.87 13.15 -20.54
C GLU A 300 15.04 12.16 -20.51
N GLU A 301 15.81 12.08 -21.58
CA GLU A 301 16.99 11.20 -21.66
C GLU A 301 18.06 11.61 -20.64
N VAL A 302 18.38 12.90 -20.51
CA VAL A 302 19.39 13.37 -19.55
C VAL A 302 18.97 13.07 -18.11
N ILE A 303 17.70 13.29 -17.79
CA ILE A 303 17.17 13.01 -16.44
C ILE A 303 17.14 11.51 -16.17
N PHE A 304 16.76 10.70 -17.17
CA PHE A 304 16.76 9.25 -17.05
C PHE A 304 18.17 8.70 -16.82
N GLU A 305 19.18 9.19 -17.54
CA GLU A 305 20.58 8.83 -17.32
C GLU A 305 21.08 9.20 -15.91
N TYR A 306 20.62 10.33 -15.37
CA TYR A 306 20.89 10.68 -13.99
C TYR A 306 20.26 9.68 -13.01
N ILE A 307 18.97 9.34 -13.18
CA ILE A 307 18.27 8.35 -12.35
C ILE A 307 19.00 7.00 -12.41
N LYS A 308 19.37 6.55 -13.61
CA LYS A 308 20.15 5.32 -13.83
C LYS A 308 21.48 5.33 -13.09
N LYS A 309 22.24 6.43 -13.17
CA LYS A 309 23.49 6.62 -12.40
C LYS A 309 23.22 6.47 -10.90
N MET A 310 22.17 7.08 -10.37
CA MET A 310 21.84 7.02 -8.94
C MET A 310 21.41 5.63 -8.48
N GLU A 311 20.61 4.92 -9.27
CA GLU A 311 20.23 3.53 -9.00
C GLU A 311 21.46 2.60 -8.95
N LEU A 312 22.36 2.73 -9.93
CA LEU A 312 23.62 1.98 -9.93
C LEU A 312 24.51 2.29 -8.72
N LEU A 313 24.56 3.55 -8.28
CA LEU A 313 25.30 3.95 -7.07
C LEU A 313 24.67 3.35 -5.81
N ASN A 314 23.34 3.34 -5.70
CA ASN A 314 22.64 2.74 -4.57
C ASN A 314 22.81 1.22 -4.55
N LEU A 315 22.73 0.57 -5.70
CA LEU A 315 22.95 -0.87 -5.84
C LEU A 315 24.36 -1.29 -5.41
N LYS A 316 25.39 -0.47 -5.68
CA LYS A 316 26.77 -0.69 -5.23
C LYS A 316 26.95 -0.66 -3.71
N LYS A 317 26.05 0.01 -2.97
CA LYS A 317 26.07 0.07 -1.50
C LYS A 317 25.45 -1.17 -0.86
N LYS A 318 24.67 -1.95 -1.62
CA LYS A 318 24.02 -3.19 -1.16
C LYS A 318 24.94 -4.39 -1.40
N SER A 319 24.73 -5.47 -0.65
CA SER A 319 25.45 -6.73 -0.83
C SER A 319 24.54 -7.94 -0.63
N GLY A 320 24.98 -9.11 -1.09
CA GLY A 320 24.27 -10.38 -0.92
C GLY A 320 22.84 -10.34 -1.45
N TYR A 321 21.90 -10.80 -0.61
CA TYR A 321 20.48 -10.89 -0.92
C TYR A 321 19.86 -9.53 -1.29
N GLU A 322 20.12 -8.50 -0.48
CA GLU A 322 19.54 -7.16 -0.70
C GLU A 322 19.94 -6.56 -2.05
N LYS A 323 21.18 -6.82 -2.48
CA LYS A 323 21.64 -6.40 -3.80
C LYS A 323 20.93 -7.16 -4.91
N ALA A 324 20.85 -8.50 -4.80
CA ALA A 324 20.19 -9.33 -5.79
C ALA A 324 18.71 -8.96 -5.95
N LYS A 325 18.01 -8.75 -4.83
CA LYS A 325 16.62 -8.32 -4.80
C LYS A 325 16.43 -6.95 -5.46
N GLU A 326 17.21 -5.95 -5.06
CA GLU A 326 17.13 -4.61 -5.64
C GLU A 326 17.40 -4.62 -7.16
N GLU A 327 18.41 -5.38 -7.60
CA GLU A 327 18.76 -5.50 -9.03
C GLU A 327 17.59 -6.05 -9.85
N VAL A 328 16.95 -7.11 -9.36
CA VAL A 328 15.79 -7.72 -10.03
C VAL A 328 14.59 -6.77 -10.04
N ILE A 329 14.32 -6.06 -8.94
CA ILE A 329 13.23 -5.09 -8.84
C ILE A 329 13.43 -3.93 -9.81
N ILE A 330 14.63 -3.34 -9.85
CA ILE A 330 14.95 -2.24 -10.77
C ILE A 330 14.69 -2.67 -12.22
N ARG A 331 15.23 -3.81 -12.65
CA ARG A 331 15.04 -4.31 -14.02
C ARG A 331 13.58 -4.65 -14.34
N THR A 332 12.82 -5.09 -13.34
CA THR A 332 11.39 -5.40 -13.52
C THR A 332 10.54 -4.13 -13.58
N ALA A 333 10.93 -3.09 -12.83
CA ALA A 333 10.24 -1.81 -12.83
C ALA A 333 10.47 -1.06 -14.15
N ASP A 334 11.71 -1.01 -14.64
CA ASP A 334 12.10 -0.40 -15.92
C ASP A 334 13.38 -1.07 -16.46
N ASP A 335 13.27 -1.76 -17.59
CA ASP A 335 14.35 -2.55 -18.19
C ASP A 335 15.45 -1.69 -18.83
N ARG A 336 15.27 -0.37 -18.93
CA ARG A 336 16.28 0.54 -19.48
C ARG A 336 17.36 0.92 -18.45
N ILE A 337 17.13 0.66 -17.15
CA ILE A 337 18.04 1.07 -16.07
C ILE A 337 19.27 0.16 -15.96
N LEU A 338 19.12 -1.17 -16.04
CA LEU A 338 20.20 -2.16 -15.89
C LEU A 338 20.42 -2.89 -17.20
#